data_AF-A0A7S2TKH6-F1
#
_entry.id   AF-A0A7S2TKH6-F1
#
_cell.length_a   1.000
_cell.length_b   1.000
_cell.length_c   1.000
_cell.angle_alpha   90.00
_cell.angle_beta   90.00
_cell.angle_gamma   90.00
#
_symmetry.space_group_name_H-M   'P 1'
#
loop_
_entity.id
_entity.type
_entity.pdbx_description
1 polymer ?
#
loop_
_entity_poly.entity_id
_entity_poly.type
_entity_poly.pdbx_seq_one_letter_code
_entity_poly.pdbx_strand_id
1 'polypeptide(L)'
;NRRSRTTWPFLATEKIMPPSHHILHACAAFAVIWGASGSAGDFPKVELSSERLKVNVYLPDSHKGYYRACRFDWSSMVGPVTLDDSVQFFTDWRVPHNPTTPEHGIGLAEEFGMPGADIPLGFVPAMGASFLKIGVGVCVNDDPGAYDFFHAYPVAKANKWRVHLSDDKSTLTMKTSMKFEDYGYEYEKTMRVNGTTLHIHHDLKNTGVAAFSQWTYSHNLFNVPDTPVGSGFGFEIPVKLAKSDFSTCVGEVTSAISPSSKLPSPRFKFSEDLNSTNVMYCDFDGKIAKEKALKNRFSVRDANGNGFDKVGSDHLQGLHFYAEKSVLAIEPFSRITLNSKESTAWSQSVTFVAGDNAVFAAAEHLVETELVEHVFTPAFAVPALFVSIMVAMLATSRGWISTDKCKSLCCLTGRENQGNTSNMKREDSIDSFDSFEDSALSDNNPKKGGCYGTCRSP
;
A
#
# COMPACT_ATOMS: atom_id res chain seq x y z
N ASN A 1 -22.73 -5.47 -64.32
CA ASN A 1 -23.79 -4.72 -65.04
C ASN A 1 -24.28 -3.57 -64.17
N ARG A 2 -24.07 -2.31 -64.63
CA ARG A 2 -24.69 -0.98 -64.29
C ARG A 2 -25.11 -0.72 -62.82
N ARG A 3 -24.58 0.25 -62.04
CA ARG A 3 -24.45 1.74 -62.15
C ARG A 3 -25.74 2.53 -62.47
N SER A 4 -26.20 3.32 -61.49
CA SER A 4 -26.73 4.72 -61.56
C SER A 4 -27.06 5.13 -60.10
N ARG A 5 -26.58 6.16 -59.41
CA ARG A 5 -26.24 7.57 -59.68
C ARG A 5 -27.30 8.38 -60.42
N THR A 6 -27.98 9.22 -59.66
CA THR A 6 -28.64 10.47 -60.09
C THR A 6 -28.37 11.54 -59.05
N THR A 7 -28.32 12.77 -59.50
CA THR A 7 -27.61 13.92 -58.92
C THR A 7 -28.39 15.22 -59.20
N TRP A 8 -28.12 16.27 -58.39
CA TRP A 8 -28.34 17.74 -58.60
C TRP A 8 -29.74 18.33 -58.24
N PRO A 9 -29.91 19.67 -58.03
CA PRO A 9 -29.07 20.68 -57.32
C PRO A 9 -29.78 21.95 -56.73
N PHE A 10 -28.96 22.93 -56.26
CA PHE A 10 -29.17 24.40 -56.12
C PHE A 10 -30.03 24.91 -54.92
N LEU A 11 -29.85 26.08 -54.31
CA LEU A 11 -29.07 27.32 -54.55
C LEU A 11 -28.95 28.11 -53.22
N ALA A 12 -27.90 28.91 -53.09
CA ALA A 12 -27.65 29.86 -52.00
C ALA A 12 -28.38 31.20 -52.17
N THR A 13 -28.61 31.93 -51.08
CA THR A 13 -28.59 33.42 -51.05
C THR A 13 -28.34 33.95 -49.64
N GLU A 14 -27.36 34.85 -49.53
CA GLU A 14 -27.05 35.72 -48.38
C GLU A 14 -28.06 36.86 -48.21
N LYS A 15 -28.18 37.40 -46.98
CA LYS A 15 -28.52 38.81 -46.73
C LYS A 15 -27.99 39.29 -45.36
N ILE A 16 -27.62 40.57 -45.33
CA ILE A 16 -26.76 41.27 -44.36
C ILE A 16 -27.57 42.27 -43.48
N MET A 17 -27.36 42.20 -42.14
CA MET A 17 -27.38 43.23 -41.03
C MET A 17 -28.65 44.09 -40.71
N PRO A 18 -28.78 44.82 -39.54
CA PRO A 18 -27.83 45.14 -38.44
C PRO A 18 -28.45 45.01 -36.98
N PRO A 19 -28.03 45.73 -35.88
CA PRO A 19 -27.63 45.07 -34.62
C PRO A 19 -28.40 45.51 -33.34
N SER A 20 -28.27 44.77 -32.23
CA SER A 20 -28.49 45.34 -30.88
C SER A 20 -28.05 44.44 -29.71
N HIS A 21 -27.19 45.01 -28.86
CA HIS A 21 -27.02 44.86 -27.40
C HIS A 21 -26.54 43.54 -26.74
N HIS A 22 -25.28 43.65 -26.28
CA HIS A 22 -24.66 43.15 -25.03
C HIS A 22 -25.44 42.17 -24.14
N ILE A 23 -24.91 40.95 -23.99
CA ILE A 23 -24.80 40.25 -22.69
C ILE A 23 -23.47 39.48 -22.69
N LEU A 24 -22.56 39.83 -21.76
CA LEU A 24 -21.36 39.05 -21.46
C LEU A 24 -21.78 37.73 -20.78
N HIS A 25 -21.44 36.60 -21.41
CA HIS A 25 -21.29 35.33 -20.69
C HIS A 25 -19.85 34.85 -20.85
N ALA A 26 -19.18 34.67 -19.71
CA ALA A 26 -17.87 34.05 -19.63
C ALA A 26 -17.98 32.59 -20.11
N CYS A 27 -17.42 32.29 -21.28
CA CYS A 27 -17.22 30.93 -21.73
C CYS A 27 -15.90 30.40 -21.16
N ALA A 28 -16.00 29.47 -20.21
CA ALA A 28 -14.89 28.60 -19.84
C ALA A 28 -14.44 27.81 -21.09
N ALA A 29 -13.17 27.97 -21.46
CA ALA A 29 -12.59 27.28 -22.59
C ALA A 29 -12.37 25.79 -22.23
N PHE A 30 -13.23 24.91 -22.73
CA PHE A 30 -12.96 23.47 -22.77
C PHE A 30 -12.04 23.17 -23.95
N ALA A 31 -10.76 22.96 -23.68
CA ALA A 31 -9.83 22.47 -24.70
C ALA A 31 -10.04 20.96 -24.92
N VAL A 32 -10.57 20.59 -26.09
CA VAL A 32 -10.50 19.22 -26.61
C VAL A 32 -9.18 19.09 -27.36
N ILE A 33 -8.19 18.42 -26.77
CA ILE A 33 -6.90 18.18 -27.42
C ILE A 33 -6.98 16.90 -28.23
N TRP A 34 -6.91 17.02 -29.56
CA TRP A 34 -6.59 15.91 -30.46
C TRP A 34 -5.13 16.06 -30.91
N GLY A 35 -4.27 15.12 -30.52
CA GLY A 35 -2.84 15.15 -30.81
C GLY A 35 -2.38 13.89 -31.53
N ALA A 36 -1.60 14.09 -32.60
CA ALA A 36 -1.06 13.11 -33.54
C ALA A 36 0.01 12.16 -32.95
N SER A 37 0.54 11.30 -33.83
CA SER A 37 1.42 10.14 -33.64
C SER A 37 2.70 10.38 -32.81
N GLY A 38 3.08 9.41 -31.96
CA GLY A 38 4.25 9.50 -31.08
C GLY A 38 5.26 8.36 -31.27
N SER A 39 6.55 8.72 -31.23
CA SER A 39 7.68 7.87 -30.81
C SER A 39 7.51 7.43 -29.34
N ALA A 40 8.45 6.65 -28.78
CA ALA A 40 8.47 6.16 -27.38
C ALA A 40 7.74 7.13 -26.42
N GLY A 41 6.54 6.71 -26.01
CA GLY A 41 5.36 7.60 -25.92
C GLY A 41 5.34 8.55 -24.73
N ASP A 42 5.18 9.84 -25.02
CA ASP A 42 4.67 10.82 -24.06
C ASP A 42 3.25 10.40 -23.62
N PHE A 43 3.16 9.64 -22.54
CA PHE A 43 1.89 9.32 -21.89
C PHE A 43 1.25 10.62 -21.37
N PRO A 44 -0.08 10.80 -21.50
CA PRO A 44 -0.74 11.99 -20.99
C PRO A 44 -0.57 12.04 -19.47
N LYS A 45 -0.08 13.18 -18.96
CA LYS A 45 0.16 13.39 -17.54
C LYS A 45 0.00 14.86 -17.17
N VAL A 46 -0.18 15.11 -15.88
CA VAL A 46 -0.10 16.44 -15.27
C VAL A 46 0.92 16.42 -14.15
N GLU A 47 1.51 17.57 -13.86
CA GLU A 47 2.36 17.76 -12.68
C GLU A 47 1.57 18.54 -11.63
N LEU A 48 1.45 17.96 -10.44
CA LEU A 48 1.01 18.67 -9.25
C LEU A 48 2.23 19.25 -8.54
N SER A 49 2.15 20.50 -8.08
CA SER A 49 3.28 21.18 -7.44
C SER A 49 2.92 21.91 -6.15
N SER A 50 3.82 21.82 -5.17
CA SER A 50 3.91 22.70 -3.99
C SER A 50 5.26 23.44 -4.00
N GLU A 51 5.61 24.13 -2.91
CA GLU A 51 6.94 24.76 -2.75
C GLU A 51 8.10 23.75 -2.87
N ARG A 52 7.92 22.52 -2.40
CA ARG A 52 8.99 21.51 -2.27
C ARG A 52 8.77 20.24 -3.07
N LEU A 53 7.53 19.97 -3.47
CA LEU A 53 7.13 18.68 -4.04
C LEU A 53 6.55 18.85 -5.44
N LYS A 54 7.04 18.06 -6.39
CA LYS A 54 6.48 17.89 -7.74
C LYS A 54 6.05 16.44 -7.91
N VAL A 55 4.80 16.22 -8.29
CA VAL A 55 4.21 14.88 -8.45
C VAL A 55 3.65 14.76 -9.86
N ASN A 56 4.24 13.88 -10.67
CA ASN A 56 3.61 13.50 -11.93
C ASN A 56 2.46 12.54 -11.67
N VAL A 57 1.32 12.80 -12.29
CA VAL A 57 0.16 11.90 -12.30
C VAL A 57 -0.18 11.59 -13.76
N TYR A 58 -0.07 10.32 -14.15
CA TYR A 58 -0.48 9.88 -15.47
C TYR A 58 -2.00 9.86 -15.56
N LEU A 59 -2.54 10.51 -16.59
CA LEU A 59 -3.97 10.62 -16.80
C LEU A 59 -4.53 9.31 -17.41
N PRO A 60 -5.70 8.85 -16.96
CA PRO A 60 -6.39 7.74 -17.59
C PRO A 60 -6.72 8.04 -19.07
N ASP A 61 -6.25 7.20 -19.99
CA ASP A 61 -6.60 7.28 -21.41
C ASP A 61 -6.55 5.89 -22.04
N SER A 62 -7.63 5.49 -22.72
CA SER A 62 -7.80 4.14 -23.27
C SER A 62 -6.90 3.81 -24.47
N HIS A 63 -6.25 4.81 -25.07
CA HIS A 63 -5.42 4.64 -26.27
C HIS A 63 -3.95 4.94 -25.99
N LYS A 64 -3.69 6.02 -25.25
CA LYS A 64 -2.37 6.58 -24.99
C LYS A 64 -2.00 6.60 -23.51
N GLY A 65 -2.84 6.13 -22.59
CA GLY A 65 -2.56 6.16 -21.16
C GLY A 65 -1.33 5.34 -20.78
N TYR A 66 -0.63 5.74 -19.72
CA TYR A 66 0.52 5.00 -19.17
C TYR A 66 0.16 3.55 -18.86
N TYR A 67 -1.03 3.33 -18.30
CA TYR A 67 -1.54 2.01 -17.96
C TYR A 67 -2.94 1.81 -18.56
N ARG A 68 -3.17 0.64 -19.16
CA ARG A 68 -4.37 0.29 -19.92
C ARG A 68 -4.83 -1.16 -19.71
N ALA A 69 -4.20 -1.90 -18.78
CA ALA A 69 -4.60 -3.27 -18.48
C ALA A 69 -5.81 -3.34 -17.53
N CYS A 70 -6.41 -4.52 -17.40
CA CYS A 70 -7.56 -4.78 -16.54
C CYS A 70 -7.19 -5.25 -15.12
N ARG A 71 -6.39 -4.46 -14.41
CA ARG A 71 -6.06 -4.77 -13.01
C ARG A 71 -6.14 -3.53 -12.14
N PHE A 72 -5.23 -2.59 -12.37
CA PHE A 72 -5.15 -1.36 -11.57
C PHE A 72 -6.13 -0.29 -12.00
N ASP A 73 -6.63 0.49 -11.05
CA ASP A 73 -7.36 1.75 -11.27
C ASP A 73 -6.48 2.71 -12.07
N TRP A 74 -6.93 3.10 -13.27
CA TRP A 74 -6.12 3.92 -14.17
C TRP A 74 -5.80 5.31 -13.61
N SER A 75 -6.56 5.79 -12.62
CA SER A 75 -6.33 7.08 -11.96
C SER A 75 -5.29 7.03 -10.84
N SER A 76 -4.64 5.88 -10.61
CA SER A 76 -3.68 5.67 -9.51
C SER A 76 -2.21 5.72 -9.92
N MET A 77 -1.93 5.98 -11.21
CA MET A 77 -0.58 5.99 -11.74
C MET A 77 0.14 7.29 -11.36
N VAL A 78 0.94 7.23 -10.29
CA VAL A 78 1.67 8.36 -9.71
C VAL A 78 3.17 8.10 -9.84
N GLY A 79 3.91 9.07 -10.36
CA GLY A 79 5.36 8.98 -10.51
C GLY A 79 5.84 9.51 -11.87
N PRO A 80 7.11 9.94 -11.99
CA PRO A 80 8.05 10.20 -10.89
C PRO A 80 7.60 11.33 -9.96
N VAL A 81 8.04 11.25 -8.70
CA VAL A 81 7.88 12.31 -7.69
C VAL A 81 9.25 12.93 -7.41
N THR A 82 9.33 14.25 -7.36
CA THR A 82 10.56 14.99 -7.04
C THR A 82 10.35 15.85 -5.81
N LEU A 83 11.25 15.70 -4.83
CA LEU A 83 11.33 16.50 -3.61
C LEU A 83 12.59 17.38 -3.66
N ASP A 84 12.44 18.66 -3.31
CA ASP A 84 13.52 19.65 -3.26
C ASP A 84 14.37 19.66 -4.54
N ASP A 85 13.71 19.54 -5.68
CA ASP A 85 14.27 19.52 -7.04
C ASP A 85 15.34 18.44 -7.33
N SER A 86 15.63 17.54 -6.39
CA SER A 86 16.80 16.66 -6.45
C SER A 86 16.52 15.22 -6.05
N VAL A 87 15.66 14.98 -5.05
CA VAL A 87 15.37 13.63 -4.57
C VAL A 87 14.19 13.06 -5.35
N GLN A 88 14.37 11.91 -6.01
CA GLN A 88 13.32 11.28 -6.81
C GLN A 88 12.81 9.98 -6.18
N PHE A 89 11.51 9.77 -6.31
CA PHE A 89 10.78 8.58 -5.87
C PHE A 89 9.82 8.10 -6.96
N PHE A 90 9.38 6.84 -6.86
CA PHE A 90 8.34 6.27 -7.74
C PHE A 90 8.72 6.40 -9.22
N THR A 91 9.97 6.07 -9.54
CA THR A 91 10.48 6.09 -10.90
C THR A 91 10.10 4.83 -11.66
N ASP A 92 10.33 4.80 -12.97
CA ASP A 92 10.08 3.63 -13.79
C ASP A 92 10.85 2.41 -13.24
N TRP A 93 10.15 1.28 -13.10
CA TRP A 93 10.72 0.04 -12.54
C TRP A 93 10.51 -1.18 -13.46
N ARG A 94 9.57 -1.09 -14.41
CA ARG A 94 9.37 -2.08 -15.49
C ARG A 94 9.87 -1.48 -16.81
N VAL A 95 11.13 -1.77 -17.14
CA VAL A 95 11.77 -1.30 -18.38
C VAL A 95 12.17 -2.51 -19.24
N PRO A 96 11.68 -2.64 -20.48
CA PRO A 96 10.76 -1.73 -21.17
C PRO A 96 9.33 -1.77 -20.59
N HIS A 97 8.67 -0.62 -20.60
CA HIS A 97 7.29 -0.51 -20.15
C HIS A 97 6.30 -1.02 -21.22
N ASN A 98 5.24 -1.70 -20.77
CA ASN A 98 4.13 -2.14 -21.59
C ASN A 98 2.81 -1.74 -20.91
N PRO A 99 2.06 -0.78 -21.46
CA PRO A 99 0.82 -0.30 -20.88
C PRO A 99 -0.28 -1.35 -20.71
N THR A 100 -0.21 -2.48 -21.43
CA THR A 100 -1.24 -3.53 -21.38
C THR A 100 -0.83 -4.74 -20.54
N THR A 101 0.37 -4.73 -19.94
CA THR A 101 0.75 -5.79 -18.99
C THR A 101 0.21 -5.47 -17.60
N PRO A 102 -0.56 -6.38 -16.95
CA PRO A 102 -1.19 -6.11 -15.65
C PRO A 102 -0.24 -5.63 -14.56
N GLU A 103 1.00 -6.10 -14.54
CA GLU A 103 1.99 -5.78 -13.51
C GLU A 103 2.76 -4.47 -13.73
N HIS A 104 2.52 -3.76 -14.84
CA HIS A 104 3.30 -2.57 -15.19
C HIS A 104 2.71 -1.25 -14.63
N GLY A 105 2.07 -1.32 -13.45
CA GLY A 105 1.66 -0.12 -12.71
C GLY A 105 2.87 0.67 -12.21
N ILE A 106 2.66 1.89 -11.68
CA ILE A 106 3.74 2.72 -11.12
C ILE A 106 3.28 3.43 -9.83
N GLY A 107 4.23 3.66 -8.92
CA GLY A 107 4.03 4.36 -7.65
C GLY A 107 2.82 3.84 -6.87
N LEU A 108 1.76 4.63 -6.82
CA LEU A 108 0.59 4.32 -5.99
C LEU A 108 -0.46 3.43 -6.67
N ALA A 109 -0.07 2.62 -7.67
CA ALA A 109 -0.99 1.73 -8.39
C ALA A 109 -1.97 1.00 -7.44
N GLU A 110 -3.26 1.32 -7.56
CA GLU A 110 -4.35 0.83 -6.72
C GLU A 110 -5.20 -0.20 -7.44
N GLU A 111 -5.81 -1.11 -6.70
CA GLU A 111 -6.66 -2.16 -7.24
C GLU A 111 -7.95 -2.34 -6.44
N PHE A 112 -9.03 -2.73 -7.14
CA PHE A 112 -10.28 -3.20 -6.54
C PHE A 112 -10.59 -4.64 -6.94
N GLY A 113 -10.80 -5.51 -5.96
CA GLY A 113 -11.18 -6.90 -6.17
C GLY A 113 -9.96 -7.81 -6.28
N MET A 114 -10.01 -8.92 -5.56
CA MET A 114 -8.94 -9.90 -5.40
C MET A 114 -9.47 -11.31 -5.72
N PRO A 115 -8.62 -12.26 -6.12
CA PRO A 115 -9.02 -13.65 -6.24
C PRO A 115 -9.63 -14.17 -4.92
N GLY A 116 -10.63 -15.05 -5.04
CA GLY A 116 -11.31 -15.63 -3.88
C GLY A 116 -12.62 -14.92 -3.53
N ALA A 117 -12.72 -14.38 -2.31
CA ALA A 117 -14.01 -13.98 -1.73
C ALA A 117 -14.60 -12.66 -2.28
N ASP A 118 -13.79 -11.79 -2.88
CA ASP A 118 -14.23 -10.50 -3.45
C ASP A 118 -13.58 -10.27 -4.82
N ILE A 119 -13.86 -11.19 -5.75
CA ILE A 119 -13.46 -11.08 -7.17
C ILE A 119 -14.17 -9.90 -7.85
N PRO A 120 -13.68 -9.42 -9.01
CA PRO A 120 -14.31 -8.33 -9.74
C PRO A 120 -15.80 -8.51 -9.97
N LEU A 121 -16.50 -7.38 -10.04
CA LEU A 121 -17.95 -7.32 -10.03
C LEU A 121 -18.54 -8.03 -11.27
N GLY A 122 -19.34 -9.06 -11.05
CA GLY A 122 -19.94 -9.86 -12.11
C GLY A 122 -18.96 -10.80 -12.83
N PHE A 123 -17.77 -11.07 -12.26
CA PHE A 123 -16.87 -12.06 -12.85
C PHE A 123 -17.51 -13.45 -12.86
N VAL A 124 -17.45 -14.09 -14.03
CA VAL A 124 -17.86 -15.47 -14.25
C VAL A 124 -16.70 -16.21 -14.93
N PRO A 125 -16.32 -17.41 -14.45
CA PRO A 125 -15.27 -18.24 -15.05
C PRO A 125 -15.78 -18.90 -16.35
N ALA A 126 -16.06 -18.08 -17.36
CA ALA A 126 -16.59 -18.49 -18.65
C ALA A 126 -15.98 -17.64 -19.77
N MET A 127 -15.49 -18.31 -20.81
CA MET A 127 -14.93 -17.67 -22.00
C MET A 127 -15.92 -16.67 -22.61
N GLY A 128 -15.47 -15.45 -22.85
CA GLY A 128 -16.23 -14.34 -23.42
C GLY A 128 -17.15 -13.63 -22.42
N ALA A 129 -17.26 -14.08 -21.17
CA ALA A 129 -18.04 -13.39 -20.15
C ALA A 129 -17.43 -12.01 -19.85
N SER A 130 -18.26 -11.01 -19.60
CA SER A 130 -17.79 -9.67 -19.25
C SER A 130 -17.92 -9.43 -17.75
N PHE A 131 -17.03 -8.61 -17.20
CA PHE A 131 -17.06 -8.22 -15.78
C PHE A 131 -16.60 -6.78 -15.59
N LEU A 132 -17.00 -6.18 -14.48
CA LEU A 132 -16.74 -4.77 -14.17
C LEU A 132 -15.60 -4.63 -13.16
N LYS A 133 -14.59 -3.85 -13.53
CA LYS A 133 -13.46 -3.49 -12.66
C LYS A 133 -13.52 -1.99 -12.35
N ILE A 134 -13.61 -1.64 -11.06
CA ILE A 134 -13.67 -0.24 -10.61
C ILE A 134 -12.37 0.48 -11.00
N GLY A 135 -12.47 1.69 -11.54
CA GLY A 135 -11.32 2.45 -12.04
C GLY A 135 -10.84 2.06 -13.44
N VAL A 136 -11.28 0.92 -13.99
CA VAL A 136 -10.90 0.46 -15.34
C VAL A 136 -12.07 0.56 -16.33
N GLY A 137 -13.17 -0.15 -16.04
CA GLY A 137 -14.29 -0.34 -16.97
C GLY A 137 -14.72 -1.81 -17.08
N VAL A 138 -15.32 -2.17 -18.21
CA VAL A 138 -15.78 -3.54 -18.50
C VAL A 138 -14.68 -4.31 -19.22
N CYS A 139 -14.28 -5.43 -18.63
CA CYS A 139 -13.29 -6.36 -19.16
C CYS A 139 -13.95 -7.65 -19.63
N VAL A 140 -13.24 -8.40 -20.47
CA VAL A 140 -13.69 -9.69 -21.01
C VAL A 140 -12.83 -10.77 -20.43
N ASN A 141 -13.47 -11.81 -19.92
CA ASN A 141 -12.82 -13.03 -19.52
C ASN A 141 -12.51 -13.88 -20.77
N ASP A 142 -11.28 -13.81 -21.25
CA ASP A 142 -10.74 -14.66 -22.32
C ASP A 142 -9.97 -15.89 -21.80
N ASP A 143 -10.13 -16.21 -20.51
CA ASP A 143 -9.61 -17.41 -19.85
C ASP A 143 -10.74 -18.12 -19.05
N PRO A 144 -11.13 -19.36 -19.40
CA PRO A 144 -12.21 -20.04 -18.69
C PRO A 144 -11.90 -20.38 -17.21
N GLY A 145 -10.68 -20.11 -16.72
CA GLY A 145 -10.27 -20.32 -15.33
C GLY A 145 -10.90 -19.39 -14.30
N ALA A 146 -10.47 -19.57 -13.04
CA ALA A 146 -10.75 -18.62 -11.98
C ALA A 146 -10.12 -17.25 -12.29
N TYR A 147 -10.65 -16.18 -11.69
CA TYR A 147 -10.08 -14.85 -11.86
C TYR A 147 -8.60 -14.83 -11.46
N ASP A 148 -7.75 -14.41 -12.39
CA ASP A 148 -6.32 -14.24 -12.21
C ASP A 148 -5.93 -12.78 -12.52
N PHE A 149 -5.53 -12.04 -11.49
CA PHE A 149 -5.13 -10.64 -11.68
C PHE A 149 -3.83 -10.47 -12.49
N PHE A 150 -3.05 -11.53 -12.69
CA PHE A 150 -1.87 -11.51 -13.58
C PHE A 150 -2.27 -11.66 -15.05
N HIS A 151 -3.46 -12.17 -15.34
CA HIS A 151 -3.92 -12.35 -16.70
C HIS A 151 -4.32 -11.02 -17.35
N ALA A 152 -3.89 -10.84 -18.61
CA ALA A 152 -4.07 -9.60 -19.35
C ALA A 152 -5.46 -9.51 -20.01
N TYR A 153 -6.52 -9.55 -19.21
CA TYR A 153 -7.90 -9.50 -19.70
C TYR A 153 -8.13 -8.29 -20.63
N PRO A 154 -8.71 -8.50 -21.83
CA PRO A 154 -9.07 -7.40 -22.72
C PRO A 154 -10.08 -6.44 -22.08
N VAL A 155 -9.84 -5.14 -22.22
CA VAL A 155 -10.80 -4.10 -21.80
C VAL A 155 -11.75 -3.80 -22.96
N ALA A 156 -12.96 -4.37 -22.93
CA ALA A 156 -13.97 -4.13 -23.96
C ALA A 156 -14.54 -2.70 -23.93
N LYS A 157 -14.68 -2.12 -22.72
CA LYS A 157 -15.18 -0.76 -22.55
C LYS A 157 -14.49 -0.07 -21.38
N ALA A 158 -13.56 0.81 -21.70
CA ALA A 158 -12.88 1.64 -20.72
C ALA A 158 -13.81 2.70 -20.09
N ASN A 159 -13.46 3.10 -18.87
CA ASN A 159 -14.01 4.25 -18.19
C ASN A 159 -13.79 5.54 -18.98
N LYS A 160 -14.77 6.45 -18.90
CA LYS A 160 -14.61 7.84 -19.34
C LYS A 160 -14.36 8.71 -18.13
N TRP A 161 -13.21 9.36 -18.11
CA TRP A 161 -12.78 10.19 -16.99
C TRP A 161 -13.05 11.67 -17.26
N ARG A 162 -13.62 12.36 -16.27
CA ARG A 162 -13.62 13.81 -16.18
C ARG A 162 -12.47 14.22 -15.29
N VAL A 163 -11.56 15.02 -15.82
CA VAL A 163 -10.35 15.46 -15.13
C VAL A 163 -10.42 16.98 -14.94
N HIS A 164 -10.15 17.45 -13.73
CA HIS A 164 -10.03 18.86 -13.40
C HIS A 164 -8.73 19.09 -12.62
N LEU A 165 -7.85 19.92 -13.18
CA LEU A 165 -6.66 20.43 -12.51
C LEU A 165 -6.96 21.86 -12.04
N SER A 166 -6.63 22.17 -10.79
CA SER A 166 -6.75 23.53 -10.26
C SER A 166 -5.79 24.50 -10.96
N ASP A 167 -6.14 25.78 -10.99
CA ASP A 167 -5.33 26.82 -11.66
C ASP A 167 -3.90 26.92 -11.09
N ASP A 168 -3.75 26.72 -9.78
CA ASP A 168 -2.47 26.70 -9.06
C ASP A 168 -1.71 25.37 -9.20
N LYS A 169 -2.29 24.38 -9.91
CA LYS A 169 -1.76 23.02 -10.08
C LYS A 169 -1.48 22.28 -8.76
N SER A 170 -2.11 22.67 -7.66
CA SER A 170 -1.95 21.99 -6.38
C SER A 170 -2.90 20.81 -6.21
N THR A 171 -3.99 20.75 -6.99
CA THR A 171 -5.07 19.78 -6.83
C THR A 171 -5.55 19.22 -8.16
N LEU A 172 -5.67 17.90 -8.26
CA LEU A 172 -6.24 17.16 -9.38
C LEU A 172 -7.45 16.36 -8.90
N THR A 173 -8.59 16.53 -9.56
CA THR A 173 -9.80 15.72 -9.33
C THR A 173 -10.13 14.92 -10.58
N MET A 174 -10.30 13.61 -10.42
CA MET A 174 -10.66 12.67 -11.47
C MET A 174 -11.95 11.95 -11.11
N LYS A 175 -12.97 12.07 -11.96
CA LYS A 175 -14.29 11.46 -11.74
C LYS A 175 -14.65 10.51 -12.88
N THR A 176 -15.21 9.36 -12.54
CA THR A 176 -15.73 8.39 -13.50
C THR A 176 -17.01 7.77 -12.97
N SER A 177 -17.80 7.20 -13.87
CA SER A 177 -18.91 6.33 -13.51
C SER A 177 -19.10 5.25 -14.55
N MET A 178 -19.57 4.09 -14.11
CA MET A 178 -19.84 2.96 -14.99
C MET A 178 -21.04 2.17 -14.48
N LYS A 179 -21.82 1.63 -15.41
CA LYS A 179 -22.88 0.67 -15.14
C LYS A 179 -22.66 -0.55 -16.04
N PHE A 180 -22.80 -1.73 -15.46
CA PHE A 180 -22.72 -3.02 -16.14
C PHE A 180 -23.67 -3.98 -15.44
N GLU A 181 -24.71 -4.43 -16.16
CA GLU A 181 -25.78 -5.27 -15.61
C GLU A 181 -26.37 -4.68 -14.32
N ASP A 182 -26.37 -5.45 -13.24
CA ASP A 182 -26.88 -5.05 -11.92
C ASP A 182 -25.88 -4.23 -11.10
N TYR A 183 -24.63 -4.13 -11.57
CA TYR A 183 -23.57 -3.36 -10.92
C TYR A 183 -23.45 -1.95 -11.50
N GLY A 184 -23.06 -1.02 -10.65
CA GLY A 184 -22.73 0.34 -11.09
C GLY A 184 -22.04 1.13 -9.98
N TYR A 185 -21.22 2.09 -10.39
CA TYR A 185 -20.57 2.99 -9.44
C TYR A 185 -20.38 4.40 -9.99
N GLU A 186 -20.30 5.35 -9.06
CA GLU A 186 -19.69 6.67 -9.24
C GLU A 186 -18.42 6.68 -8.39
N TYR A 187 -17.30 7.08 -8.98
CA TYR A 187 -16.01 7.10 -8.31
C TYR A 187 -15.29 8.41 -8.59
N GLU A 188 -14.77 9.01 -7.52
CA GLU A 188 -14.00 10.23 -7.54
C GLU A 188 -12.71 10.05 -6.76
N LYS A 189 -11.61 10.51 -7.34
CA LYS A 189 -10.30 10.59 -6.70
C LYS A 189 -9.79 12.01 -6.78
N THR A 190 -9.42 12.57 -5.64
CA THR A 190 -8.79 13.89 -5.55
C THR A 190 -7.39 13.75 -4.98
N MET A 191 -6.38 14.21 -5.72
CA MET A 191 -4.99 14.28 -5.31
C MET A 191 -4.62 15.74 -5.06
N ARG A 192 -4.03 16.06 -3.91
CA ARG A 192 -3.61 17.41 -3.54
C ARG A 192 -2.21 17.39 -2.95
N VAL A 193 -1.34 18.28 -3.40
CA VAL A 193 -0.02 18.47 -2.82
C VAL A 193 0.00 19.66 -1.86
N ASN A 194 0.70 19.51 -0.73
CA ASN A 194 0.93 20.57 0.25
C ASN A 194 2.24 20.30 1.00
N GLY A 195 3.17 21.26 0.99
CA GLY A 195 4.52 21.05 1.53
C GLY A 195 5.18 19.83 0.88
N THR A 196 5.58 18.84 1.66
CA THR A 196 6.16 17.58 1.15
C THR A 196 5.16 16.43 1.10
N THR A 197 3.85 16.71 1.23
CA THR A 197 2.81 15.69 1.33
C THR A 197 1.90 15.67 0.10
N LEU A 198 1.67 14.48 -0.43
CA LEU A 198 0.59 14.16 -1.35
C LEU A 198 -0.60 13.59 -0.56
N HIS A 199 -1.70 14.32 -0.52
CA HIS A 199 -2.98 13.88 0.02
C HIS A 199 -3.84 13.30 -1.09
N ILE A 200 -4.51 12.19 -0.82
CA ILE A 200 -5.37 11.51 -1.76
C ILE A 200 -6.67 11.19 -1.04
N HIS A 201 -7.79 11.58 -1.64
CA HIS A 201 -9.13 11.33 -1.15
C HIS A 201 -9.93 10.57 -2.22
N HIS A 202 -10.72 9.61 -1.76
CA HIS A 202 -11.51 8.72 -2.58
C HIS A 202 -12.97 8.81 -2.13
N ASP A 203 -13.88 8.95 -3.07
CA ASP A 203 -15.32 8.80 -2.85
C ASP A 203 -15.84 7.73 -3.80
N LEU A 204 -16.48 6.70 -3.25
CA LEU A 204 -17.07 5.60 -4.03
C LEU A 204 -18.53 5.43 -3.63
N LYS A 205 -19.41 5.40 -4.63
CA LYS A 205 -20.83 5.16 -4.44
C LYS A 205 -21.31 4.01 -5.29
N ASN A 206 -22.06 3.09 -4.68
CA ASN A 206 -22.77 2.05 -5.40
C ASN A 206 -24.02 2.65 -6.06
N THR A 207 -24.09 2.64 -7.39
CA THR A 207 -25.27 3.07 -8.17
C THR A 207 -26.01 1.91 -8.82
N GLY A 208 -25.49 0.69 -8.67
CA GLY A 208 -26.14 -0.55 -9.09
C GLY A 208 -27.29 -0.94 -8.15
N VAL A 209 -27.99 -2.01 -8.53
CA VAL A 209 -29.00 -2.65 -7.69
C VAL A 209 -28.40 -3.77 -6.85
N ALA A 210 -27.33 -4.41 -7.34
CA ALA A 210 -26.56 -5.39 -6.58
C ALA A 210 -25.68 -4.69 -5.53
N ALA A 211 -25.67 -5.23 -4.31
CA ALA A 211 -24.62 -4.91 -3.34
C ALA A 211 -23.29 -5.47 -3.84
N PHE A 212 -22.18 -4.86 -3.42
CA PHE A 212 -20.86 -5.40 -3.69
C PHE A 212 -19.92 -5.26 -2.51
N SER A 213 -18.94 -6.15 -2.47
CA SER A 213 -17.79 -6.08 -1.58
C SER A 213 -16.53 -6.18 -2.42
N GLN A 214 -15.52 -5.36 -2.12
CA GLN A 214 -14.24 -5.33 -2.83
C GLN A 214 -13.11 -5.14 -1.82
N TRP A 215 -12.05 -5.94 -1.93
CA TRP A 215 -10.75 -5.56 -1.39
C TRP A 215 -10.22 -4.37 -2.17
N THR A 216 -9.67 -3.40 -1.46
CA THR A 216 -8.95 -2.25 -2.02
C THR A 216 -7.61 -2.11 -1.35
N TYR A 217 -6.59 -1.83 -2.16
CA TYR A 217 -5.23 -1.60 -1.69
C TYR A 217 -4.44 -0.80 -2.73
N SER A 218 -3.30 -0.26 -2.33
CA SER A 218 -2.29 0.35 -3.20
C SER A 218 -1.02 -0.45 -3.08
N HIS A 219 -0.33 -0.72 -4.18
CA HIS A 219 0.97 -1.39 -4.17
C HIS A 219 2.05 -0.53 -3.50
N ASN A 220 1.93 0.81 -3.55
CA ASN A 220 2.95 1.74 -3.04
C ASN A 220 4.37 1.35 -3.50
N LEU A 221 4.53 1.20 -4.81
CA LEU A 221 5.73 0.75 -5.54
C LEU A 221 6.90 1.72 -5.33
N PHE A 222 7.59 1.58 -4.21
CA PHE A 222 8.72 2.41 -3.83
C PHE A 222 10.00 1.98 -4.52
N ASN A 223 10.62 2.94 -5.16
CA ASN A 223 11.97 2.86 -5.67
C ASN A 223 12.56 4.28 -5.71
N VAL A 224 13.89 4.30 -5.79
CA VAL A 224 14.67 5.50 -6.09
C VAL A 224 15.56 5.18 -7.30
N PRO A 225 15.95 6.18 -8.12
CA PRO A 225 16.75 5.94 -9.31
C PRO A 225 18.04 5.19 -9.01
N ASP A 226 18.40 4.26 -9.90
CA ASP A 226 19.68 3.56 -9.95
C ASP A 226 20.12 2.86 -8.64
N THR A 227 19.19 2.64 -7.71
CA THR A 227 19.48 2.00 -6.43
C THR A 227 18.67 0.71 -6.30
N PRO A 228 19.31 -0.46 -6.25
CA PRO A 228 18.61 -1.71 -6.03
C PRO A 228 17.99 -1.73 -4.62
N VAL A 229 16.78 -2.28 -4.50
CA VAL A 229 16.20 -2.60 -3.20
C VAL A 229 17.13 -3.59 -2.50
N GLY A 230 17.41 -3.35 -1.22
CA GLY A 230 18.53 -4.03 -0.60
C GLY A 230 18.90 -3.55 0.78
N SER A 231 20.12 -3.85 1.20
CA SER A 231 20.69 -3.57 2.52
C SER A 231 20.59 -2.10 2.95
N GLY A 232 20.55 -1.18 1.98
CA GLY A 232 20.33 0.23 2.21
C GLY A 232 18.90 0.59 2.64
N PHE A 233 17.92 -0.26 2.36
CA PHE A 233 16.51 0.02 2.59
C PHE A 233 16.06 -0.45 3.97
N GLY A 234 15.17 0.32 4.56
CA GLY A 234 14.45 -0.05 5.78
C GLY A 234 13.00 0.39 5.73
N PHE A 235 12.15 -0.32 6.48
CA PHE A 235 10.74 -0.01 6.59
C PHE A 235 10.17 -0.17 8.00
N GLU A 236 9.04 0.47 8.25
CA GLU A 236 8.23 0.29 9.44
C GLU A 236 6.78 0.01 9.03
N ILE A 237 6.18 -1.02 9.62
CA ILE A 237 4.78 -1.41 9.41
C ILE A 237 4.01 -1.38 10.74
N PRO A 238 2.67 -1.28 10.72
CA PRO A 238 1.89 -1.01 11.92
C PRO A 238 1.68 -2.24 12.81
N VAL A 239 2.23 -3.39 12.42
CA VAL A 239 2.17 -4.65 13.17
C VAL A 239 3.53 -4.97 13.79
N LYS A 240 3.53 -5.61 14.96
CA LYS A 240 4.75 -6.14 15.56
C LYS A 240 5.09 -7.48 14.92
N LEU A 241 6.21 -7.54 14.20
CA LEU A 241 6.74 -8.78 13.65
C LEU A 241 8.06 -9.15 14.32
N ALA A 242 8.27 -10.45 14.51
CA ALA A 242 9.55 -11.05 14.82
C ALA A 242 10.25 -11.51 13.52
N LYS A 243 11.55 -11.79 13.57
CA LYS A 243 12.29 -12.34 12.42
C LYS A 243 11.64 -13.62 11.87
N SER A 244 11.11 -14.47 12.76
CA SER A 244 10.43 -15.71 12.37
C SER A 244 9.15 -15.48 11.56
N ASP A 245 8.51 -14.31 11.67
CA ASP A 245 7.29 -14.01 10.91
C ASP A 245 7.57 -13.83 9.42
N PHE A 246 8.83 -13.54 9.03
CA PHE A 246 9.24 -13.49 7.63
C PHE A 246 9.55 -14.88 7.05
N SER A 247 9.64 -15.93 7.89
CA SER A 247 9.89 -17.29 7.40
C SER A 247 8.73 -17.90 6.61
N THR A 248 7.52 -17.33 6.73
CA THR A 248 6.34 -17.73 5.95
C THR A 248 6.22 -16.99 4.63
N CYS A 249 7.08 -16.01 4.37
CA CYS A 249 7.16 -15.37 3.07
C CYS A 249 7.60 -16.39 2.02
N VAL A 250 7.23 -16.14 0.77
CA VAL A 250 7.68 -16.90 -0.39
C VAL A 250 8.79 -16.10 -1.09
N GLY A 251 9.84 -16.78 -1.53
CA GLY A 251 10.97 -16.15 -2.21
C GLY A 251 12.34 -16.60 -1.71
N GLU A 252 13.39 -16.25 -2.44
CA GLU A 252 14.77 -16.64 -2.11
C GLU A 252 15.37 -15.86 -0.92
N VAL A 253 14.70 -14.77 -0.49
CA VAL A 253 15.34 -13.71 0.32
C VAL A 253 14.64 -13.47 1.66
N THR A 254 13.83 -14.43 2.09
CA THR A 254 13.03 -14.35 3.33
C THR A 254 13.89 -14.23 4.60
N SER A 255 15.12 -14.74 4.56
CA SER A 255 16.11 -14.63 5.63
C SER A 255 16.76 -13.24 5.72
N ALA A 256 16.63 -12.41 4.68
CA ALA A 256 17.34 -11.15 4.58
C ALA A 256 16.69 -10.03 5.38
N ILE A 257 15.46 -10.18 5.87
CA ILE A 257 14.86 -9.16 6.73
C ILE A 257 15.19 -9.44 8.20
N SER A 258 15.66 -8.41 8.89
CA SER A 258 15.91 -8.46 10.33
C SER A 258 15.30 -7.25 11.05
N PRO A 259 14.77 -7.45 12.28
CA PRO A 259 14.48 -6.34 13.17
C PRO A 259 15.75 -5.54 13.45
N SER A 260 15.68 -4.22 13.39
CA SER A 260 16.79 -3.34 13.75
C SER A 260 16.56 -2.79 15.16
N SER A 261 17.33 -3.30 16.13
CA SER A 261 17.29 -2.82 17.53
C SER A 261 17.84 -1.40 17.70
N LYS A 262 18.51 -0.85 16.68
CA LYS A 262 19.16 0.47 16.71
C LYS A 262 18.27 1.61 16.19
N LEU A 263 17.05 1.32 15.73
CA LEU A 263 16.21 2.32 15.06
C LEU A 263 14.87 2.54 15.79
N PRO A 264 14.52 3.82 16.09
CA PRO A 264 13.14 4.18 16.41
C PRO A 264 12.20 3.92 15.22
N SER A 265 12.70 4.18 14.00
CA SER A 265 12.12 3.89 12.68
C SER A 265 13.21 4.12 11.61
N PRO A 266 13.29 3.35 10.51
CA PRO A 266 12.54 2.12 10.21
C PRO A 266 12.86 0.96 11.16
N ARG A 267 11.91 0.06 11.43
CA ARG A 267 12.07 -1.06 12.39
C ARG A 267 12.65 -2.33 11.78
N PHE A 268 12.60 -2.46 10.46
CA PHE A 268 13.12 -3.60 9.71
C PHE A 268 14.09 -3.11 8.63
N LYS A 269 15.08 -3.95 8.32
CA LYS A 269 16.03 -3.73 7.22
C LYS A 269 16.28 -5.03 6.48
N PHE A 270 16.65 -4.89 5.21
CA PHE A 270 17.30 -5.96 4.46
C PHE A 270 18.75 -6.11 4.93
N SER A 271 19.29 -7.34 4.87
CA SER A 271 20.68 -7.64 5.21
C SER A 271 21.60 -7.66 3.99
N GLU A 272 21.03 -7.74 2.79
CA GLU A 272 21.76 -7.82 1.52
C GLU A 272 20.96 -7.15 0.39
N ASP A 273 21.65 -6.82 -0.69
CA ASP A 273 21.03 -6.25 -1.89
C ASP A 273 20.34 -7.31 -2.73
N LEU A 274 19.13 -6.99 -3.20
CA LEU A 274 18.37 -7.89 -4.06
C LEU A 274 18.94 -7.84 -5.48
N ASN A 275 19.20 -9.01 -6.05
CA ASN A 275 19.62 -9.19 -7.44
C ASN A 275 18.41 -9.51 -8.36
N SER A 276 18.64 -9.74 -9.65
CA SER A 276 17.57 -9.94 -10.64
C SER A 276 16.74 -11.21 -10.48
N THR A 277 17.18 -12.21 -9.72
CA THR A 277 16.39 -13.43 -9.44
C THR A 277 15.65 -13.34 -8.10
N ASN A 278 16.00 -12.35 -7.29
CA ASN A 278 15.42 -12.16 -5.98
C ASN A 278 14.03 -11.55 -6.06
N VAL A 279 13.04 -12.34 -5.67
CA VAL A 279 11.66 -11.90 -5.45
C VAL A 279 11.25 -12.37 -4.07
N MET A 280 10.51 -11.54 -3.36
CA MET A 280 9.92 -11.86 -2.07
C MET A 280 8.49 -11.35 -2.00
N TYR A 281 7.64 -12.20 -1.46
CA TYR A 281 6.25 -11.89 -1.15
C TYR A 281 5.90 -12.38 0.25
N CYS A 282 5.29 -11.53 1.05
CA CYS A 282 4.79 -11.87 2.37
C CYS A 282 3.33 -11.47 2.50
N ASP A 283 2.55 -12.34 3.13
CA ASP A 283 1.19 -12.08 3.57
C ASP A 283 1.18 -12.08 5.11
N PHE A 284 0.74 -10.96 5.69
CA PHE A 284 0.61 -10.80 7.15
C PHE A 284 -0.85 -10.74 7.61
N ASP A 285 -1.82 -11.10 6.78
CA ASP A 285 -3.26 -10.96 7.05
C ASP A 285 -3.67 -11.70 8.33
N GLY A 286 -3.15 -12.91 8.53
CA GLY A 286 -3.40 -13.68 9.76
C GLY A 286 -2.83 -13.04 11.04
N LYS A 287 -1.85 -12.13 10.92
CA LYS A 287 -1.34 -11.31 12.03
C LYS A 287 -2.20 -10.07 12.23
N ILE A 288 -2.54 -9.38 11.14
CA ILE A 288 -3.42 -8.22 11.15
C ILE A 288 -4.78 -8.57 11.77
N ALA A 289 -5.38 -9.70 11.39
CA ALA A 289 -6.67 -10.16 11.90
C ALA A 289 -6.70 -10.41 13.42
N LYS A 290 -5.54 -10.61 14.07
CA LYS A 290 -5.43 -10.82 15.52
C LYS A 290 -5.26 -9.50 16.29
N GLU A 291 -4.90 -8.44 15.61
CA GLU A 291 -4.66 -7.13 16.20
C GLU A 291 -5.93 -6.29 16.14
N LYS A 292 -6.25 -5.59 17.22
CA LYS A 292 -7.43 -4.71 17.26
C LYS A 292 -7.03 -3.31 16.83
N ALA A 293 -7.77 -2.77 15.86
CA ALA A 293 -7.71 -1.35 15.47
C ALA A 293 -6.31 -0.85 15.06
N LEU A 294 -5.58 -1.63 14.25
CA LEU A 294 -4.34 -1.15 13.65
C LEU A 294 -4.63 0.03 12.71
N LYS A 295 -3.86 1.11 12.90
CA LYS A 295 -3.88 2.25 11.99
C LYS A 295 -3.16 1.84 10.70
N ASN A 296 -3.73 2.20 9.56
CA ASN A 296 -3.07 2.08 8.26
C ASN A 296 -1.92 3.11 8.20
N ARG A 297 -0.74 2.74 8.71
CA ARG A 297 0.45 3.59 8.67
C ARG A 297 1.71 2.78 8.47
N PHE A 298 2.60 3.24 7.61
CA PHE A 298 3.91 2.63 7.40
C PHE A 298 4.90 3.67 6.90
N SER A 299 6.19 3.33 6.95
CA SER A 299 7.26 4.15 6.41
C SER A 299 8.28 3.30 5.67
N VAL A 300 8.95 3.91 4.70
CA VAL A 300 10.08 3.32 3.98
C VAL A 300 11.17 4.37 3.86
N ARG A 301 12.44 3.96 3.96
CA ARG A 301 13.64 4.79 3.79
C ARG A 301 14.73 4.04 3.03
N ASP A 302 15.53 4.74 2.24
CA ASP A 302 16.79 4.28 1.64
C ASP A 302 17.99 4.52 2.57
N ALA A 303 19.21 4.24 2.09
CA ALA A 303 20.45 4.37 2.85
C ALA A 303 20.80 5.83 3.20
N ASN A 304 20.31 6.78 2.41
CA ASN A 304 20.53 8.21 2.63
C ASN A 304 19.49 8.78 3.59
N GLY A 305 18.43 8.03 3.92
CA GLY A 305 17.29 8.50 4.70
C GLY A 305 16.18 9.11 3.86
N ASN A 306 16.25 9.01 2.53
CA ASN A 306 15.15 9.42 1.65
C ASN A 306 14.02 8.39 1.69
N GLY A 307 12.78 8.82 1.64
CA GLY A 307 11.65 7.92 1.47
C GLY A 307 10.32 8.60 1.73
N PHE A 308 9.36 7.84 2.24
CA PHE A 308 8.06 8.41 2.59
C PHE A 308 7.41 7.75 3.79
N ASP A 309 6.52 8.52 4.44
CA ASP A 309 5.58 8.04 5.45
C ASP A 309 4.18 8.04 4.86
N LYS A 310 3.46 6.94 5.02
CA LYS A 310 2.07 6.82 4.59
C LYS A 310 1.14 6.65 5.78
N VAL A 311 0.01 7.36 5.74
CA VAL A 311 -1.08 7.24 6.71
C VAL A 311 -2.40 7.19 5.94
N GLY A 312 -3.24 6.19 6.18
CA GLY A 312 -4.60 6.06 5.66
C GLY A 312 -5.66 6.25 6.75
N SER A 313 -6.86 6.68 6.35
CA SER A 313 -8.04 6.79 7.24
C SER A 313 -8.63 5.44 7.60
N ASP A 314 -8.45 4.45 6.74
CA ASP A 314 -9.16 3.18 6.83
C ASP A 314 -8.56 2.25 7.88
N HIS A 315 -9.43 1.37 8.38
CA HIS A 315 -8.99 0.25 9.19
C HIS A 315 -8.24 -0.75 8.33
N LEU A 316 -7.03 -1.08 8.80
CA LEU A 316 -6.20 -2.10 8.20
C LEU A 316 -6.80 -3.48 8.47
N GLN A 317 -7.08 -4.23 7.41
CA GLN A 317 -7.66 -5.58 7.49
C GLN A 317 -6.71 -6.66 6.97
N GLY A 318 -5.76 -6.28 6.11
CA GLY A 318 -4.68 -7.14 5.64
C GLY A 318 -3.43 -6.32 5.36
N LEU A 319 -2.29 -6.99 5.21
CA LEU A 319 -1.03 -6.34 4.87
C LEU A 319 -0.17 -7.31 4.08
N HIS A 320 0.04 -7.02 2.80
CA HIS A 320 1.02 -7.73 1.99
C HIS A 320 2.28 -6.89 1.84
N PHE A 321 3.37 -7.58 1.53
CA PHE A 321 4.67 -6.98 1.30
C PHE A 321 5.29 -7.68 0.11
N TYR A 322 5.79 -6.91 -0.85
CA TYR A 322 6.47 -7.41 -2.01
C TYR A 322 7.81 -6.69 -2.21
N ALA A 323 8.83 -7.40 -2.63
CA ALA A 323 10.10 -6.80 -3.01
C ALA A 323 10.78 -7.59 -4.13
N GLU A 324 11.36 -6.85 -5.06
CA GLU A 324 12.34 -7.33 -6.04
C GLU A 324 13.43 -6.26 -6.18
N LYS A 325 14.49 -6.54 -6.95
CA LYS A 325 15.61 -5.58 -7.17
C LYS A 325 15.14 -4.16 -7.48
N SER A 326 14.10 -4.01 -8.28
CA SER A 326 13.65 -2.73 -8.84
C SER A 326 12.65 -1.99 -7.96
N VAL A 327 11.97 -2.66 -7.03
CA VAL A 327 10.84 -2.07 -6.30
C VAL A 327 10.54 -2.76 -4.98
N LEU A 328 10.11 -1.97 -4.00
CA LEU A 328 9.60 -2.39 -2.72
C LEU A 328 8.14 -1.93 -2.59
N ALA A 329 7.24 -2.83 -2.25
CA ALA A 329 5.81 -2.56 -2.09
C ALA A 329 5.34 -2.99 -0.70
N ILE A 330 4.66 -2.08 -0.01
CA ILE A 330 3.92 -2.35 1.22
C ILE A 330 2.47 -2.08 0.91
N GLU A 331 1.62 -3.07 1.15
CA GLU A 331 0.28 -3.13 0.56
C GLU A 331 -0.76 -3.29 1.67
N PRO A 332 -1.24 -2.18 2.27
CA PRO A 332 -2.27 -2.23 3.30
C PRO A 332 -3.62 -2.49 2.64
N PHE A 333 -4.28 -3.58 3.02
CA PHE A 333 -5.59 -3.96 2.51
C PHE A 333 -6.71 -3.46 3.41
N SER A 334 -7.76 -2.96 2.77
CA SER A 334 -9.04 -2.64 3.39
C SER A 334 -10.16 -3.23 2.56
N ARG A 335 -11.28 -3.56 3.20
CA ARG A 335 -12.46 -4.11 2.54
C ARG A 335 -13.59 -3.10 2.54
N ILE A 336 -14.15 -2.85 1.37
CA ILE A 336 -15.32 -1.99 1.17
C ILE A 336 -16.53 -2.88 0.90
N THR A 337 -17.64 -2.63 1.57
CA THR A 337 -18.94 -3.25 1.31
C THR A 337 -19.99 -2.16 1.17
N LEU A 338 -20.73 -2.16 0.07
CA LEU A 338 -21.76 -1.15 -0.21
C LEU A 338 -23.03 -1.82 -0.73
N ASN A 339 -24.14 -1.59 -0.03
CA ASN A 339 -25.48 -1.84 -0.58
C ASN A 339 -25.80 -0.85 -1.69
N SER A 340 -26.87 -1.12 -2.44
CA SER A 340 -27.37 -0.19 -3.46
C SER A 340 -27.58 1.20 -2.88
N LYS A 341 -27.07 2.23 -3.57
CA LYS A 341 -27.13 3.65 -3.22
C LYS A 341 -26.27 4.08 -2.03
N GLU A 342 -25.55 3.18 -1.38
CA GLU A 342 -24.59 3.55 -0.34
C GLU A 342 -23.31 4.15 -0.94
N SER A 343 -22.67 5.00 -0.13
CA SER A 343 -21.38 5.61 -0.43
C SER A 343 -20.41 5.35 0.71
N THR A 344 -19.12 5.29 0.38
CA THR A 344 -18.03 5.37 1.34
C THR A 344 -16.98 6.36 0.83
N ALA A 345 -16.15 6.83 1.74
CA ALA A 345 -15.01 7.67 1.43
C ALA A 345 -13.82 7.29 2.30
N TRP A 346 -12.63 7.40 1.73
CA TRP A 346 -11.38 7.19 2.45
C TRP A 346 -10.30 8.13 1.95
N SER A 347 -9.24 8.26 2.73
CA SER A 347 -8.12 9.11 2.40
C SER A 347 -6.80 8.49 2.80
N GLN A 348 -5.75 8.96 2.16
CA GLN A 348 -4.37 8.65 2.48
C GLN A 348 -3.49 9.88 2.30
N SER A 349 -2.44 9.97 3.10
CA SER A 349 -1.41 11.00 2.99
C SER A 349 -0.06 10.32 2.85
N VAL A 350 0.71 10.74 1.85
CA VAL A 350 2.07 10.27 1.56
C VAL A 350 3.00 11.46 1.74
N THR A 351 3.75 11.47 2.83
CA THR A 351 4.71 12.54 3.15
C THR A 351 6.09 12.09 2.72
N PHE A 352 6.66 12.77 1.74
CA PHE A 352 8.01 12.52 1.26
C PHE A 352 9.03 13.18 2.19
N VAL A 353 10.12 12.47 2.42
CA VAL A 353 11.19 12.86 3.33
C VAL A 353 12.52 12.75 2.59
N ALA A 354 13.26 13.85 2.57
CA ALA A 354 14.67 13.83 2.18
C ALA A 354 15.49 13.42 3.41
N GLY A 355 16.49 12.58 3.19
CA GLY A 355 17.42 12.21 4.22
C GLY A 355 18.36 13.36 4.57
N ASP A 356 18.64 13.54 5.86
CA ASP A 356 19.77 14.36 6.27
C ASP A 356 21.05 13.57 5.96
N ASN A 357 21.92 14.07 5.07
CA ASN A 357 23.24 13.51 4.74
C ASN A 357 24.12 13.16 5.98
N ALA A 358 23.71 13.54 7.19
CA ALA A 358 24.42 13.36 8.45
C ALA A 358 24.04 12.10 9.26
N VAL A 359 22.93 11.40 8.97
CA VAL A 359 22.40 10.41 9.94
C VAL A 359 22.93 8.98 9.71
N PHE A 360 23.27 8.58 8.47
CA PHE A 360 23.79 7.23 8.22
C PHE A 360 25.32 7.12 8.20
N ALA A 361 26.05 8.19 7.85
CA ALA A 361 27.51 8.21 7.90
C ALA A 361 28.08 8.11 9.34
N ALA A 362 27.32 8.53 10.35
CA ALA A 362 27.75 8.47 11.75
C ALA A 362 27.68 7.04 12.35
N ALA A 363 26.93 6.12 11.73
CA ALA A 363 26.77 4.76 12.25
C ALA A 363 27.90 3.80 11.83
N GLU A 364 28.61 4.08 10.73
CA GLU A 364 29.76 3.29 10.27
C GLU A 364 31.08 3.70 10.96
N HIS A 365 31.19 4.96 11.40
CA HIS A 365 32.45 5.46 11.98
C HIS A 365 32.67 5.16 13.46
N LEU A 366 31.70 4.56 14.16
CA LEU A 366 31.79 4.22 15.60
C LEU A 366 32.19 2.76 15.88
N VAL A 367 32.64 1.99 14.88
CA VAL A 367 33.00 0.56 15.06
C VAL A 367 34.51 0.29 15.06
N GLU A 368 35.37 1.24 14.72
CA GLU A 368 36.82 1.05 14.82
C GLU A 368 37.50 2.24 15.50
N THR A 369 37.55 2.20 16.83
CA THR A 369 38.76 2.50 17.64
C THR A 369 38.38 2.56 19.11
N GLU A 370 38.53 1.46 19.82
CA GLU A 370 38.93 1.47 21.24
C GLU A 370 39.34 0.05 21.63
N LEU A 371 40.64 -0.24 21.52
CA LEU A 371 41.33 -1.33 22.22
C LEU A 371 42.84 -1.18 21.97
N VAL A 372 43.51 -0.39 22.81
CA VAL A 372 44.88 -0.69 23.26
C VAL A 372 45.04 -0.18 24.68
N GLU A 373 45.06 -1.11 25.64
CA GLU A 373 45.65 -0.88 26.96
C GLU A 373 47.18 -0.85 26.83
N HIS A 374 47.84 0.16 27.41
CA HIS A 374 49.18 -0.03 27.96
C HIS A 374 49.42 0.79 29.23
N VAL A 375 49.88 0.06 30.23
CA VAL A 375 50.32 0.44 31.58
C VAL A 375 51.67 1.17 31.50
N PHE A 376 51.87 2.27 32.27
CA PHE A 376 53.05 2.56 33.10
C PHE A 376 52.85 3.89 33.89
N THR A 377 53.29 3.91 35.15
CA THR A 377 53.18 4.98 36.17
C THR A 377 54.41 5.93 36.17
N PRO A 378 54.65 6.84 37.15
CA PRO A 378 54.04 8.16 37.37
C PRO A 378 55.09 9.31 37.46
N ALA A 379 54.70 10.59 37.31
CA ALA A 379 55.57 11.73 37.69
C ALA A 379 54.89 13.13 37.72
N PHE A 380 54.95 13.75 38.91
CA PHE A 380 55.14 15.19 39.21
C PHE A 380 54.09 16.29 38.95
N ALA A 381 53.74 16.94 40.08
CA ALA A 381 53.71 18.40 40.36
C ALA A 381 52.46 19.27 40.06
N VAL A 382 51.89 19.77 41.17
CA VAL A 382 51.01 20.94 41.44
C VAL A 382 51.76 22.28 41.16
N PRO A 383 51.22 23.55 41.31
CA PRO A 383 49.91 24.01 41.82
C PRO A 383 49.24 25.30 41.22
N ALA A 384 48.03 25.59 41.76
CA ALA A 384 47.34 26.90 41.95
C ALA A 384 46.58 27.48 40.73
N LEU A 385 45.39 28.13 40.84
CA LEU A 385 44.93 29.15 41.79
C LEU A 385 43.41 29.43 41.60
N PHE A 386 42.62 29.50 42.70
CA PHE A 386 41.39 30.30 42.99
C PHE A 386 40.16 30.22 42.04
N VAL A 387 38.89 30.08 42.49
CA VAL A 387 38.10 31.03 43.29
C VAL A 387 36.92 30.31 43.99
N SER A 388 36.68 30.69 45.25
CA SER A 388 35.56 30.28 46.14
C SER A 388 34.21 30.88 45.75
N ILE A 389 33.11 30.14 45.98
CA ILE A 389 31.91 30.65 46.68
C ILE A 389 31.36 29.55 47.63
N MET A 390 31.30 29.92 48.90
CA MET A 390 30.76 29.26 50.09
C MET A 390 29.22 29.45 50.14
N VAL A 391 28.38 28.55 50.67
CA VAL A 391 27.93 28.44 52.08
C VAL A 391 26.78 27.41 52.06
N ALA A 392 26.94 26.24 52.69
CA ALA A 392 26.31 25.81 53.97
C ALA A 392 24.84 25.36 53.81
N MET A 393 24.25 24.41 54.54
CA MET A 393 24.52 23.62 55.75
C MET A 393 23.26 22.69 55.83
N LEU A 394 23.18 21.47 56.35
CA LEU A 394 23.50 20.98 57.68
C LEU A 394 23.15 19.47 57.71
N ALA A 395 24.00 18.68 58.34
CA ALA A 395 23.70 17.33 58.81
C ALA A 395 23.38 17.38 60.31
N THR A 396 22.44 16.58 60.80
CA THR A 396 22.28 16.04 62.17
C THR A 396 20.98 15.21 62.18
N SER A 397 20.76 14.10 62.88
CA SER A 397 21.49 13.37 63.92
C SER A 397 20.75 12.05 64.21
N ARG A 398 21.53 11.11 64.76
CA ARG A 398 21.28 9.81 65.41
C ARG A 398 19.95 9.55 66.18
N GLY A 399 19.50 8.29 66.09
CA GLY A 399 19.02 7.39 67.17
C GLY A 399 17.52 7.46 67.53
N TRP A 400 16.81 6.43 68.00
CA TRP A 400 17.00 4.99 68.29
C TRP A 400 15.59 4.43 68.72
N ILE A 401 15.39 3.10 68.71
CA ILE A 401 14.27 2.27 69.31
C ILE A 401 13.01 2.07 68.43
N SER A 402 12.82 0.90 67.77
CA SER A 402 12.18 -0.40 68.21
C SER A 402 10.64 -0.32 68.22
N THR A 403 9.80 -1.25 67.72
CA THR A 403 9.80 -2.71 67.40
C THR A 403 8.51 -2.95 66.59
N ASP A 404 8.46 -3.75 65.51
CA ASP A 404 8.02 -5.16 65.43
C ASP A 404 7.42 -5.29 63.99
N LYS A 405 7.48 -6.37 63.21
CA LYS A 405 8.07 -7.72 63.31
C LYS A 405 7.99 -8.37 61.92
N CYS A 406 8.99 -9.21 61.63
CA CYS A 406 8.95 -10.44 60.80
C CYS A 406 8.55 -10.34 59.32
N LYS A 407 9.14 -11.05 58.35
CA LYS A 407 10.26 -12.00 58.17
C LYS A 407 10.35 -12.09 56.63
N SER A 408 11.47 -11.80 55.96
CA SER A 408 12.57 -12.73 55.62
C SER A 408 12.05 -14.03 54.95
N LEU A 409 12.61 -14.60 53.89
CA LEU A 409 13.86 -14.37 53.14
C LEU A 409 13.88 -15.40 51.98
N CYS A 410 14.75 -15.16 50.99
CA CYS A 410 15.49 -16.11 50.15
C CYS A 410 14.72 -17.12 49.27
N CYS A 411 14.90 -17.08 47.94
CA CYS A 411 16.09 -17.44 47.14
C CYS A 411 16.41 -18.94 47.10
N LEU A 412 16.50 -19.40 45.85
CA LEU A 412 17.42 -20.39 45.28
C LEU A 412 17.00 -21.88 45.19
N THR A 413 17.06 -22.33 43.93
CA THR A 413 17.55 -23.63 43.42
C THR A 413 16.62 -24.84 43.32
N GLY A 414 16.84 -25.61 42.25
CA GLY A 414 16.53 -27.04 42.12
C GLY A 414 15.35 -27.33 41.19
N ARG A 415 15.57 -27.69 39.92
CA ARG A 415 15.74 -29.06 39.39
C ARG A 415 14.54 -30.01 39.55
N GLU A 416 14.11 -30.46 38.37
CA GLU A 416 13.70 -31.84 38.01
C GLU A 416 12.38 -32.46 38.48
N ASN A 417 11.84 -33.21 37.52
CA ASN A 417 10.87 -34.31 37.57
C ASN A 417 9.37 -33.93 37.64
N GLN A 418 8.63 -34.17 36.55
CA GLN A 418 8.04 -35.47 36.13
C GLN A 418 6.96 -35.98 37.07
N GLY A 419 5.83 -36.41 36.50
CA GLY A 419 4.82 -37.22 37.19
C GLY A 419 3.56 -36.42 37.52
N ASN A 420 2.64 -36.24 36.57
CA ASN A 420 1.59 -37.19 36.18
C ASN A 420 0.40 -37.23 37.16
N THR A 421 -0.78 -37.15 36.53
CA THR A 421 -2.07 -37.71 36.97
C THR A 421 -2.79 -37.15 38.20
N SER A 422 -3.85 -36.42 37.86
CA SER A 422 -5.25 -36.83 38.10
C SER A 422 -5.97 -36.38 39.37
N ASN A 423 -7.23 -36.05 39.10
CA ASN A 423 -8.43 -36.26 39.90
C ASN A 423 -8.90 -35.15 40.87
N MET A 424 -9.98 -34.50 40.39
CA MET A 424 -11.35 -34.74 40.87
C MET A 424 -11.80 -33.94 42.11
N LYS A 425 -12.73 -33.02 41.87
CA LYS A 425 -14.08 -32.87 42.50
C LYS A 425 -14.63 -31.47 42.16
N ARG A 426 -15.81 -31.38 41.52
CA ARG A 426 -17.17 -31.22 42.14
C ARG A 426 -17.26 -29.89 42.90
N GLU A 427 -18.29 -29.08 42.83
CA GLU A 427 -19.71 -29.08 42.39
C GLU A 427 -20.04 -27.57 42.30
N ASP A 428 -20.88 -27.04 41.41
CA ASP A 428 -22.35 -27.00 41.49
C ASP A 428 -22.82 -26.18 40.26
N SER A 429 -23.65 -26.74 39.35
CA SER A 429 -25.13 -26.66 39.31
C SER A 429 -25.63 -25.21 39.11
N ILE A 430 -26.39 -24.89 38.05
CA ILE A 430 -27.82 -25.23 37.85
C ILE A 430 -28.26 -24.90 36.40
N ASP A 431 -28.98 -25.87 35.80
CA ASP A 431 -30.21 -25.82 34.99
C ASP A 431 -30.40 -24.72 33.91
N SER A 432 -31.04 -24.95 32.75
CA SER A 432 -31.77 -26.08 32.16
C SER A 432 -32.16 -25.65 30.75
N PHE A 433 -32.24 -26.57 29.80
CA PHE A 433 -33.44 -26.87 28.98
C PHE A 433 -33.08 -27.90 27.91
N ASP A 434 -33.50 -29.14 28.17
CA ASP A 434 -33.62 -30.22 27.19
C ASP A 434 -34.85 -30.03 26.31
N SER A 435 -34.74 -30.44 25.05
CA SER A 435 -35.43 -31.62 24.49
C SER A 435 -35.72 -31.44 23.00
N PHE A 436 -35.20 -32.35 22.18
CA PHE A 436 -35.98 -33.28 21.33
C PHE A 436 -35.00 -34.14 20.50
N GLU A 437 -34.85 -35.41 20.89
CA GLU A 437 -34.58 -36.54 19.98
C GLU A 437 -35.89 -36.81 19.18
N ASP A 438 -35.98 -37.48 18.03
CA ASP A 438 -35.25 -38.66 17.56
C ASP A 438 -35.64 -38.99 16.10
N SER A 439 -34.97 -39.99 15.52
CA SER A 439 -35.35 -40.87 14.37
C SER A 439 -34.84 -40.61 12.93
N ALA A 440 -33.63 -41.09 12.67
CA ALA A 440 -33.27 -42.30 11.90
C ALA A 440 -33.75 -42.59 10.42
N LEU A 441 -32.74 -43.01 9.62
CA LEU A 441 -32.68 -43.99 8.50
C LEU A 441 -33.01 -43.57 7.04
N SER A 442 -31.99 -43.58 6.15
CA SER A 442 -31.70 -44.74 5.29
C SER A 442 -30.44 -44.55 4.42
N ASP A 443 -29.79 -45.68 4.16
CA ASP A 443 -28.52 -45.91 3.46
C ASP A 443 -28.48 -45.49 1.98
N ASN A 444 -27.30 -45.12 1.49
CA ASN A 444 -26.63 -45.85 0.39
C ASN A 444 -25.21 -45.32 0.11
N ASN A 445 -24.23 -46.20 0.27
CA ASN A 445 -22.87 -46.10 -0.28
C ASN A 445 -22.64 -47.36 -1.13
N PRO A 446 -21.92 -47.29 -2.25
CA PRO A 446 -20.57 -47.83 -2.19
C PRO A 446 -19.50 -47.07 -3.01
N LYS A 447 -18.39 -46.80 -2.32
CA LYS A 447 -16.98 -47.03 -2.70
C LYS A 447 -16.56 -46.64 -4.13
N LYS A 448 -15.69 -45.63 -4.22
CA LYS A 448 -14.36 -45.74 -4.87
C LYS A 448 -13.36 -44.85 -4.13
N GLY A 449 -12.29 -45.47 -3.63
CA GLY A 449 -11.15 -44.80 -3.04
C GLY A 449 -10.20 -44.24 -4.11
N GLY A 450 -9.47 -43.20 -3.74
CA GLY A 450 -8.38 -42.62 -4.51
C GLY A 450 -7.63 -41.62 -3.65
N CYS A 451 -6.57 -42.08 -2.98
CA CYS A 451 -5.56 -41.24 -2.37
C CYS A 451 -4.85 -40.43 -3.46
N TYR A 452 -4.76 -39.11 -3.29
CA TYR A 452 -3.76 -38.30 -3.98
C TYR A 452 -2.87 -37.63 -2.94
N GLY A 453 -1.69 -38.21 -2.80
CA GLY A 453 -0.53 -37.53 -2.23
C GLY A 453 0.00 -36.52 -3.24
N THR A 454 0.36 -35.34 -2.75
CA THR A 454 1.04 -34.31 -3.53
C THR A 454 2.53 -34.66 -3.63
N CYS A 455 2.97 -34.99 -4.84
CA CYS A 455 4.38 -35.01 -5.19
C CYS A 455 4.88 -33.58 -5.36
N ARG A 456 5.94 -33.24 -4.62
CA ARG A 456 6.86 -32.15 -4.91
C ARG A 456 7.91 -32.62 -5.93
N SER A 457 8.49 -31.61 -6.61
CA SER A 457 9.85 -31.54 -7.20
C SER A 457 9.94 -31.64 -8.73
N PRO A 458 10.96 -31.02 -9.35
CA PRO A 458 12.06 -30.22 -8.77
C PRO A 458 11.83 -28.71 -8.79
#